data_AF-A0A524CTT1-F1
#
_entry.id   AF-A0A524CTT1-F1
#
_cell.length_a   1.000
_cell.length_b   1.000
_cell.length_c   1.000
_cell.angle_alpha   90.00
_cell.angle_beta   90.00
_cell.angle_gamma   90.00
#
_symmetry.space_group_name_H-M   'P 1'
#
loop_
_entity.id
_entity.type
_entity.pdbx_description
1 polymer ?
#
loop_
_entity_poly.entity_id
_entity_poly.type
_entity_poly.pdbx_seq_one_letter_code
_entity_poly.pdbx_strand_id
1 'polypeptide(L)'
;MVLDPRIIVQEYRENKLDKLSAIQRLTTIINNSFDIKKRIEGIHSLESIGIEEDYLFPFLENLMISDSNEKIRILATELIGKYFTKRAFEPLCWAYRHEESLSCILSILSTLGKIKDHLVKQYLIKELKNTDVFEYRNSIVRLMKENELEGYQNKELSLMLINYHIIKFFIEKFKRITYKIEKGYITELDFSCIGHNIFNWNVIKEVPDFIGFLNHLSKLDLKINKIKKV
;
A
#
# COMPACT_ATOMS: atom_id res chain seq x y z
N MET A 1 0.80 -25.04 -24.80
CA MET A 1 -0.58 -24.61 -24.48
C MET A 1 -0.50 -23.66 -23.30
N VAL A 2 -0.90 -22.40 -23.46
CA VAL A 2 -0.90 -21.43 -22.35
C VAL A 2 -2.11 -21.76 -21.47
N LEU A 3 -1.88 -22.44 -20.35
CA LEU A 3 -2.94 -22.84 -19.43
C LEU A 3 -3.54 -21.61 -18.75
N ASP A 4 -4.87 -21.53 -18.72
CA ASP A 4 -5.63 -20.52 -17.97
C ASP A 4 -5.58 -20.89 -16.47
N PRO A 5 -5.22 -19.97 -15.55
CA PRO A 5 -5.19 -20.25 -14.12
C PRO A 5 -6.48 -20.89 -13.58
N ARG A 6 -7.63 -20.51 -14.12
CA ARG A 6 -8.93 -21.04 -13.69
C ARG A 6 -9.10 -22.51 -14.02
N ILE A 7 -8.53 -22.96 -15.14
CA ILE A 7 -8.52 -24.38 -15.53
C ILE A 7 -7.67 -25.17 -14.52
N ILE A 8 -6.53 -24.63 -14.09
CA ILE A 8 -5.67 -25.29 -13.10
C ILE A 8 -6.40 -25.47 -11.77
N VAL A 9 -7.12 -24.44 -11.31
CA VAL A 9 -7.95 -24.51 -10.10
C VAL A 9 -9.06 -25.55 -10.25
N GLN A 10 -9.70 -25.63 -11.42
CA GLN A 10 -10.72 -26.64 -11.70
C GLN A 10 -10.13 -28.06 -11.67
N GLU A 11 -9.02 -28.31 -12.35
CA GLU A 11 -8.34 -29.61 -12.34
C GLU A 11 -7.94 -30.04 -10.93
N TYR A 12 -7.46 -29.10 -10.11
CA TYR A 12 -7.16 -29.34 -8.70
C TYR A 12 -8.42 -29.75 -7.91
N ARG A 13 -9.51 -28.99 -8.04
CA ARG A 13 -10.79 -29.28 -7.33
C ARG A 13 -11.42 -30.60 -7.76
N GLU A 14 -11.21 -31.02 -9.01
CA GLU A 14 -11.68 -32.30 -9.55
C GLU A 14 -10.74 -33.48 -9.22
N ASN A 15 -9.69 -33.27 -8.40
CA ASN A 15 -8.65 -34.25 -8.07
C ASN A 15 -7.90 -34.81 -9.30
N LYS A 16 -7.89 -34.08 -10.42
CA LYS A 16 -7.13 -34.41 -11.63
C LYS A 16 -5.69 -33.89 -11.59
N LEU A 17 -5.41 -32.99 -10.66
CA LEU A 17 -4.11 -32.36 -10.46
C LEU A 17 -3.85 -32.25 -8.96
N ASP A 18 -2.68 -32.71 -8.50
CA ASP A 18 -2.30 -32.56 -7.09
C ASP A 18 -1.92 -31.10 -6.76
N LYS A 19 -1.95 -30.75 -5.47
CA LYS A 19 -1.71 -29.37 -5.00
C LYS A 19 -0.34 -28.84 -5.44
N LEU A 20 0.71 -29.65 -5.34
CA LEU A 20 2.06 -29.25 -5.69
C LEU A 20 2.16 -28.92 -7.19
N SER A 21 1.62 -29.80 -8.04
CA SER A 21 1.57 -29.58 -9.49
C SER A 21 0.73 -28.35 -9.86
N ALA A 22 -0.40 -28.12 -9.19
CA ALA A 22 -1.22 -26.93 -9.40
C ALA A 22 -0.46 -25.64 -9.06
N ILE A 23 0.19 -25.60 -7.90
CA ILE A 23 1.02 -24.49 -7.46
C ILE A 23 2.15 -24.23 -8.47
N GLN A 24 2.88 -25.26 -8.90
CA GLN A 24 3.99 -25.11 -9.85
C GLN A 24 3.53 -24.53 -11.20
N ARG A 25 2.36 -24.95 -11.70
CA ARG A 25 1.80 -24.41 -12.95
C ARG A 25 1.40 -22.94 -12.79
N LEU A 26 0.79 -22.59 -11.65
CA LEU A 26 0.40 -21.21 -11.36
C LEU A 26 1.61 -20.29 -11.20
N THR A 27 2.63 -20.67 -10.44
CA THR A 27 3.87 -19.88 -10.29
C THR A 27 4.57 -19.68 -11.64
N THR A 28 4.55 -20.69 -12.52
CA THR A 28 5.07 -20.58 -13.89
C THR A 28 4.29 -19.54 -14.71
N ILE A 29 2.95 -19.52 -14.62
CA ILE A 29 2.13 -18.51 -15.31
C ILE A 29 2.40 -17.11 -14.74
N ILE A 30 2.46 -16.98 -13.42
CA ILE A 30 2.70 -15.70 -12.76
C ILE A 30 4.07 -15.12 -13.16
N ASN A 31 5.11 -15.94 -13.30
CA ASN A 31 6.45 -15.43 -13.66
C ASN A 31 6.61 -15.15 -15.16
N ASN A 32 6.03 -15.99 -16.03
CA ASN A 32 6.41 -16.01 -17.44
C ASN A 32 5.35 -15.41 -18.39
N SER A 33 4.13 -15.14 -17.92
CA SER A 33 3.09 -14.55 -18.75
C SER A 33 3.34 -13.07 -18.99
N PHE A 34 3.30 -12.63 -20.26
CA PHE A 34 3.26 -11.20 -20.60
C PHE A 34 1.88 -10.57 -20.35
N ASP A 35 0.83 -11.37 -20.21
CA ASP A 35 -0.52 -10.90 -19.91
C ASP A 35 -0.69 -10.68 -18.41
N ILE A 36 -0.71 -9.39 -18.02
CA ILE A 36 -0.86 -8.98 -16.62
C ILE A 36 -2.15 -9.51 -15.98
N LYS A 37 -3.25 -9.62 -16.74
CA LYS A 37 -4.52 -10.14 -16.20
C LYS A 37 -4.37 -11.61 -15.83
N LYS A 38 -3.67 -12.39 -16.65
CA LYS A 38 -3.38 -13.81 -16.33
C LYS A 38 -2.46 -13.96 -15.13
N ARG A 39 -1.48 -13.07 -14.96
CA ARG A 39 -0.61 -13.09 -13.77
C ARG A 39 -1.40 -12.82 -12.49
N ILE A 40 -2.26 -11.79 -12.51
CA ILE A 40 -3.15 -11.45 -11.40
C ILE A 40 -4.11 -12.61 -11.09
N GLU A 41 -4.75 -13.16 -12.11
CA GLU A 41 -5.63 -14.34 -11.96
C GLU A 41 -4.86 -15.54 -11.40
N GLY A 42 -3.60 -15.71 -11.80
CA GLY A 42 -2.69 -16.72 -11.26
C GLY A 42 -2.46 -16.56 -9.76
N ILE A 43 -2.25 -15.33 -9.27
CA ILE A 43 -2.07 -15.05 -7.84
C ILE A 43 -3.36 -15.34 -7.06
N HIS A 44 -4.52 -14.90 -7.56
CA HIS A 44 -5.81 -15.22 -6.91
C HIS A 44 -6.11 -16.72 -6.92
N SER A 45 -5.79 -17.41 -8.02
CA SER A 45 -5.90 -18.87 -8.13
C SER A 45 -5.00 -19.57 -7.12
N LEU A 46 -3.75 -19.08 -6.96
CA LEU A 46 -2.80 -19.60 -6.00
C LEU A 46 -3.35 -19.48 -4.58
N GLU A 47 -3.85 -18.30 -4.19
CA GLU A 47 -4.52 -18.09 -2.90
C GLU A 47 -5.70 -19.05 -2.71
N SER A 48 -6.53 -19.26 -3.73
CA SER A 48 -7.72 -20.12 -3.64
C SER A 48 -7.42 -21.61 -3.41
N ILE A 49 -6.22 -22.06 -3.78
CA ILE A 49 -5.73 -23.43 -3.57
C ILE A 49 -5.07 -23.58 -2.18
N GLY A 50 -4.81 -22.46 -1.50
CA GLY A 50 -4.11 -22.38 -0.22
C GLY A 50 -2.62 -22.15 -0.42
N ILE A 51 -2.09 -21.15 0.28
CA ILE A 51 -0.69 -20.70 0.20
C ILE A 51 0.00 -20.68 1.55
N GLU A 52 -0.48 -21.47 2.50
CA GLU A 52 0.06 -21.54 3.86
C GLU A 52 1.46 -22.18 3.90
N GLU A 53 1.92 -22.77 2.79
CA GLU A 53 3.20 -23.45 2.72
C GLU A 53 4.40 -22.47 2.75
N ASP A 54 5.31 -22.68 3.70
CA ASP A 54 6.49 -21.83 3.91
C ASP A 54 7.41 -21.68 2.70
N TYR A 55 7.41 -22.66 1.77
CA TYR A 55 8.23 -22.59 0.56
C TYR A 55 7.70 -21.59 -0.47
N LEU A 56 6.46 -21.12 -0.33
CA LEU A 56 5.90 -20.07 -1.19
C LEU A 56 6.30 -18.67 -0.77
N PHE A 57 6.80 -18.49 0.46
CA PHE A 57 7.23 -17.19 0.93
C PHE A 57 8.28 -16.52 0.03
N PRO A 58 9.40 -17.17 -0.34
CA PRO A 58 10.41 -16.53 -1.19
C PRO A 58 9.86 -16.14 -2.58
N PHE A 59 8.88 -16.90 -3.08
CA PHE A 59 8.20 -16.56 -4.34
C PHE A 59 7.39 -15.27 -4.19
N LEU A 60 6.56 -15.16 -3.16
CA LEU A 60 5.78 -13.94 -2.90
C LEU A 60 6.68 -12.75 -2.53
N GLU A 61 7.75 -12.98 -1.77
CA GLU A 61 8.74 -11.97 -1.42
C GLU A 61 9.36 -11.37 -2.69
N ASN A 62 9.82 -12.23 -3.62
CA ASN A 62 10.36 -11.79 -4.90
C ASN A 62 9.34 -10.97 -5.72
N LEU A 63 8.07 -11.40 -5.76
CA LEU A 63 7.01 -10.61 -6.41
C LEU A 63 6.82 -9.25 -5.73
N MET A 64 6.83 -9.19 -4.40
CA MET A 64 6.67 -7.95 -3.65
C MET A 64 7.82 -6.97 -3.90
N ILE A 65 9.06 -7.43 -3.97
CA ILE A 65 10.24 -6.54 -3.99
C ILE A 65 10.74 -6.20 -5.41
N SER A 66 10.46 -7.05 -6.41
CA SER A 66 11.10 -6.96 -7.73
C SER A 66 10.14 -6.99 -8.92
N ASP A 67 8.85 -7.21 -8.73
CA ASP A 67 7.93 -7.24 -9.87
C ASP A 67 7.78 -5.85 -10.51
N SER A 68 7.82 -5.79 -11.83
CA SER A 68 7.68 -4.52 -12.57
C SER A 68 6.26 -3.95 -12.48
N ASN A 69 5.26 -4.77 -12.15
CA ASN A 69 3.87 -4.32 -12.06
C ASN A 69 3.44 -4.05 -10.61
N GLU A 70 3.02 -2.82 -10.34
CA GLU A 70 2.58 -2.38 -9.00
C GLU A 70 1.46 -3.25 -8.42
N LYS A 71 0.50 -3.68 -9.25
CA LYS A 71 -0.62 -4.50 -8.77
C LYS A 71 -0.16 -5.89 -8.34
N ILE A 72 0.86 -6.45 -8.98
CA ILE A 72 1.47 -7.71 -8.55
C ILE A 72 2.18 -7.52 -7.21
N ARG A 73 2.96 -6.43 -7.05
CA ARG A 73 3.62 -6.10 -5.78
C ARG A 73 2.61 -5.97 -4.64
N ILE A 74 1.53 -5.20 -4.85
CA ILE A 74 0.45 -5.02 -3.87
C ILE A 74 -0.18 -6.35 -3.46
N LEU A 75 -0.55 -7.20 -4.43
CA LEU A 75 -1.14 -8.51 -4.12
C LEU A 75 -0.17 -9.39 -3.33
N ALA A 76 1.10 -9.41 -3.70
CA ALA A 76 2.13 -10.15 -2.96
C ALA A 76 2.30 -9.63 -1.53
N THR A 77 2.33 -8.31 -1.33
CA THR A 77 2.34 -7.66 0.00
C THR A 77 1.14 -8.11 0.85
N GLU A 78 -0.06 -8.10 0.28
CA GLU A 78 -1.29 -8.49 0.98
C GLU A 78 -1.26 -9.97 1.41
N LEU A 79 -0.81 -10.87 0.52
CA LEU A 79 -0.68 -12.29 0.82
C LEU A 79 0.39 -12.56 1.88
N ILE A 80 1.55 -11.89 1.82
CA ILE A 80 2.59 -11.95 2.86
C ILE A 80 2.02 -11.52 4.21
N GLY A 81 1.29 -10.40 4.23
CA GLY A 81 0.64 -9.88 5.43
C GLY A 81 -0.41 -10.81 6.03
N LYS A 82 -1.10 -11.59 5.19
CA LYS A 82 -2.18 -12.47 5.60
C LYS A 82 -1.68 -13.83 6.09
N TYR A 83 -0.76 -14.44 5.35
CA TYR A 83 -0.36 -15.84 5.59
C TYR A 83 1.02 -15.98 6.24
N PHE A 84 1.87 -14.95 6.17
CA PHE A 84 3.28 -15.05 6.57
C PHE A 84 3.69 -13.95 7.58
N THR A 85 2.77 -13.56 8.47
CA THR A 85 2.97 -12.46 9.44
C THR A 85 4.27 -12.56 10.24
N LYS A 86 4.69 -13.76 10.65
CA LYS A 86 5.93 -14.00 11.40
C LYS A 86 7.21 -13.67 10.63
N ARG A 87 7.17 -13.70 9.30
CA ARG A 87 8.31 -13.47 8.40
C ARG A 87 8.18 -12.15 7.63
N ALA A 88 7.02 -11.50 7.71
CA ALA A 88 6.69 -10.33 6.91
C ALA A 88 7.49 -9.08 7.31
N PHE A 89 7.93 -8.95 8.56
CA PHE A 89 8.50 -7.69 9.07
C PHE A 89 9.72 -7.21 8.27
N GLU A 90 10.80 -8.00 8.19
CA GLU A 90 12.04 -7.55 7.55
C GLU A 90 11.85 -7.24 6.05
N PRO A 91 11.16 -8.09 5.26
CA PRO A 91 10.97 -7.82 3.84
C PRO A 91 10.04 -6.63 3.58
N LEU A 92 9.00 -6.42 4.41
CA LEU A 92 8.16 -5.22 4.31
C LEU A 92 8.95 -3.95 4.61
N CYS A 93 9.82 -3.98 5.63
CA CYS A 93 10.70 -2.85 5.92
C CYS A 93 11.69 -2.59 4.77
N TRP A 94 12.21 -3.64 4.14
CA TRP A 94 13.07 -3.49 2.95
C TRP A 94 12.30 -2.87 1.79
N ALA A 95 11.11 -3.41 1.47
CA ALA A 95 10.26 -2.92 0.39
C ALA A 95 9.88 -1.45 0.61
N TYR A 96 9.46 -1.08 1.82
CA TYR A 96 9.10 0.30 2.15
C TYR A 96 10.20 1.31 1.86
N ARG A 97 11.48 0.95 2.06
CA ARG A 97 12.62 1.85 1.83
C ARG A 97 13.04 1.99 0.38
N HIS A 98 12.61 1.07 -0.49
CA HIS A 98 13.04 1.00 -1.89
C HIS A 98 11.86 1.09 -2.87
N GLU A 99 10.66 1.37 -2.37
CA GLU A 99 9.46 1.53 -3.18
C GLU A 99 9.22 3.02 -3.50
N GLU A 100 8.88 3.30 -4.75
CA GLU A 100 8.57 4.65 -5.24
C GLU A 100 7.07 4.83 -5.47
N SER A 101 6.35 3.74 -5.74
CA SER A 101 4.92 3.77 -6.00
C SER A 101 4.14 4.04 -4.72
N LEU A 102 3.42 5.16 -4.67
CA LEU A 102 2.57 5.51 -3.53
C LEU A 102 1.59 4.37 -3.20
N SER A 103 0.96 3.75 -4.20
CA SER A 103 0.00 2.66 -3.98
C SER A 103 0.63 1.46 -3.25
N CYS A 104 1.85 1.10 -3.63
CA CYS A 104 2.63 0.03 -2.99
C CYS A 104 3.08 0.43 -1.57
N ILE A 105 3.59 1.67 -1.39
CA ILE A 105 3.95 2.20 -0.06
C ILE A 105 2.77 2.11 0.90
N LEU A 106 1.58 2.53 0.46
CA LEU A 106 0.36 2.49 1.29
C LEU A 106 -0.04 1.05 1.64
N SER A 107 0.09 0.11 0.69
CA SER A 107 -0.15 -1.32 0.95
C SER A 107 0.83 -1.90 1.97
N ILE A 108 2.12 -1.60 1.83
CA ILE A 108 3.18 -2.05 2.73
C ILE A 108 2.93 -1.51 4.15
N LEU A 109 2.67 -0.21 4.30
CA LEU A 109 2.37 0.39 5.59
C LEU A 109 1.11 -0.18 6.20
N SER A 110 0.02 -0.32 5.43
CA SER A 110 -1.23 -0.94 5.89
C SER A 110 -0.98 -2.36 6.41
N THR A 111 -0.11 -3.11 5.74
CA THR A 111 0.28 -4.46 6.14
C THR A 111 1.11 -4.46 7.42
N LEU A 112 2.14 -3.62 7.52
CA LEU A 112 2.90 -3.42 8.75
C LEU A 112 1.98 -3.06 9.93
N GLY A 113 1.03 -2.14 9.73
CA GLY A 113 0.08 -1.71 10.76
C GLY A 113 -0.82 -2.83 11.31
N LYS A 114 -1.04 -3.90 10.54
CA LYS A 114 -1.81 -5.08 10.97
C LYS A 114 -0.99 -6.08 11.78
N ILE A 115 0.34 -6.06 11.66
CA ILE A 115 1.23 -6.97 12.39
C ILE A 115 1.33 -6.49 13.84
N LYS A 116 0.86 -7.30 14.79
CA LYS A 116 0.89 -7.00 16.23
C LYS A 116 2.23 -7.40 16.85
N ASP A 117 3.29 -6.72 16.45
CA ASP A 117 4.65 -6.95 16.93
C ASP A 117 5.27 -5.65 17.48
N HIS A 118 6.02 -5.74 18.59
CA HIS A 118 6.67 -4.58 19.19
C HIS A 118 7.80 -4.01 18.31
N LEU A 119 8.51 -4.85 17.56
CA LEU A 119 9.55 -4.40 16.62
C LEU A 119 8.95 -3.56 15.50
N VAL A 120 7.76 -3.93 15.02
CA VAL A 120 7.00 -3.11 14.06
C VAL A 120 6.66 -1.75 14.66
N LYS A 121 6.22 -1.70 15.92
CA LYS A 121 5.94 -0.44 16.62
C LYS A 121 7.16 0.47 16.63
N GLN A 122 8.29 -0.05 17.09
CA GLN A 122 9.56 0.69 17.14
C GLN A 122 9.98 1.19 15.77
N TYR A 123 9.81 0.36 14.73
CA TYR A 123 10.11 0.74 13.35
C TYR A 123 9.23 1.89 12.88
N LEU A 124 7.91 1.81 13.03
CA LEU A 124 6.97 2.86 12.60
C LEU A 124 7.23 4.19 13.34
N ILE A 125 7.53 4.13 14.64
CA ILE A 125 7.93 5.31 15.42
C ILE A 125 9.21 5.94 14.88
N LYS A 126 10.22 5.12 14.55
CA LYS A 126 11.47 5.59 13.96
C LYS A 126 11.22 6.29 12.62
N GLU A 127 10.40 5.70 11.75
CA GLU A 127 10.07 6.30 10.45
C GLU A 127 9.29 7.60 10.59
N LEU A 128 8.34 7.71 11.55
CA LEU A 128 7.62 8.96 11.83
C LEU A 128 8.58 10.09 12.24
N LYS A 129 9.62 9.76 13.03
CA LYS A 129 10.65 10.72 13.46
C LYS A 129 11.51 11.23 12.30
N ASN A 130 11.57 10.48 11.19
CA ASN A 130 12.36 10.82 9.99
C ASN A 130 11.54 11.54 8.90
N THR A 131 10.28 11.89 9.17
CA THR A 131 9.46 12.64 8.22
C THR A 131 10.03 14.05 7.97
N ASP A 132 9.95 14.50 6.72
CA ASP A 132 10.62 15.71 6.20
C ASP A 132 9.68 16.87 5.83
N VAL A 133 8.38 16.61 5.69
CA VAL A 133 7.37 17.66 5.45
C VAL A 133 7.22 18.49 6.73
N PHE A 134 7.55 19.78 6.67
CA PHE A 134 7.70 20.65 7.84
C PHE A 134 6.47 20.67 8.77
N GLU A 135 5.28 20.92 8.23
CA GLU A 135 4.03 20.96 8.98
C GLU A 135 3.69 19.60 9.61
N TYR A 136 3.96 18.52 8.88
CA TYR A 136 3.75 17.15 9.35
C TYR A 136 4.71 16.82 10.50
N ARG A 137 6.00 17.10 10.31
CA ARG A 137 7.05 16.88 11.30
C ARG A 137 6.76 17.65 12.59
N ASN A 138 6.25 18.88 12.50
CA ASN A 138 5.85 19.65 13.68
C ASN A 138 4.72 18.96 14.48
N SER A 139 3.75 18.35 13.79
CA SER A 139 2.68 17.56 14.42
C SER A 139 3.26 16.35 15.18
N ILE A 140 4.21 15.63 14.57
CA ILE A 140 4.88 14.48 15.20
C ILE A 140 5.74 14.90 16.38
N VAL A 141 6.53 15.98 16.26
CA VAL A 141 7.36 16.50 17.36
C VAL A 141 6.51 16.90 18.57
N ARG A 142 5.29 17.42 18.34
CA ARG A 142 4.35 17.72 19.42
C ARG A 142 3.94 16.44 20.17
N LEU A 143 3.53 15.40 19.45
CA LEU A 143 3.19 14.10 20.05
C LEU A 143 4.35 13.49 20.84
N MET A 144 5.59 13.65 20.36
CA MET A 144 6.79 13.19 21.07
C MET A 144 7.02 13.94 22.38
N LYS A 145 6.86 15.27 22.39
CA LYS A 145 7.02 16.09 23.61
C LYS A 145 5.98 15.76 24.67
N GLU A 146 4.79 15.36 24.24
CA GLU A 146 3.69 14.96 25.10
C GLU A 146 3.78 13.47 25.55
N ASN A 147 4.84 12.73 25.12
CA ASN A 147 5.00 11.27 25.31
C ASN A 147 3.76 10.45 24.85
N GLU A 148 2.99 10.98 23.90
CA GLU A 148 1.76 10.32 23.42
C GLU A 148 2.08 9.23 22.39
N LEU A 149 3.21 9.35 21.69
CA LEU A 149 3.53 8.53 20.52
C LEU A 149 3.66 7.03 20.88
N GLU A 150 4.18 6.75 22.06
CA GLU A 150 4.29 5.42 22.65
C GLU A 150 2.92 4.80 23.04
N GLY A 151 1.85 5.59 23.14
CA GLY A 151 0.50 5.12 23.44
C GLY A 151 -0.23 4.50 22.25
N TYR A 152 0.14 4.88 21.02
CA TYR A 152 -0.53 4.43 19.81
C TYR A 152 -0.21 2.97 19.43
N GLN A 153 -1.18 2.30 18.84
CA GLN A 153 -1.06 0.96 18.26
C GLN A 153 -0.36 1.01 16.89
N ASN A 154 0.17 -0.12 16.43
CA ASN A 154 0.83 -0.22 15.11
C ASN A 154 -0.06 0.27 13.98
N LYS A 155 -1.36 -0.03 14.03
CA LYS A 155 -2.34 0.44 13.05
C LYS A 155 -2.40 1.97 13.00
N GLU A 156 -2.39 2.63 14.14
CA GLU A 156 -2.49 4.09 14.24
C GLU A 156 -1.20 4.76 13.77
N LEU A 157 -0.04 4.23 14.16
CA LEU A 157 1.27 4.72 13.74
C LEU A 157 1.50 4.54 12.23
N SER A 158 1.10 3.39 11.68
CA SER A 158 1.10 3.13 10.24
C SER A 158 0.19 4.11 9.51
N LEU A 159 -1.01 4.36 10.04
CA LEU A 159 -1.95 5.30 9.46
C LEU A 159 -1.43 6.74 9.45
N MET A 160 -0.68 7.15 10.47
CA MET A 160 0.07 8.41 10.46
C MET A 160 1.07 8.42 9.30
N LEU A 161 1.93 7.40 9.14
CA LEU A 161 2.85 7.34 7.98
C LEU A 161 2.14 7.36 6.62
N ILE A 162 0.98 6.70 6.51
CA ILE A 162 0.12 6.77 5.33
C ILE A 162 -0.31 8.22 5.06
N ASN A 163 -0.75 8.94 6.09
CA ASN A 163 -1.09 10.38 5.98
C ASN A 163 0.13 11.20 5.53
N TYR A 164 1.32 10.93 6.07
CA TYR A 164 2.56 11.58 5.64
C TYR A 164 2.84 11.38 4.13
N HIS A 165 2.77 10.14 3.65
CA HIS A 165 3.03 9.85 2.22
C HIS A 165 1.98 10.46 1.30
N ILE A 166 0.71 10.47 1.71
CA ILE A 166 -0.37 11.13 0.95
C ILE A 166 -0.12 12.63 0.86
N ILE A 167 0.21 13.31 1.97
CA ILE A 167 0.45 14.75 1.92
C ILE A 167 1.72 15.09 1.13
N LYS A 168 2.79 14.32 1.29
CA LYS A 168 4.03 14.49 0.53
C LYS A 168 3.76 14.40 -0.98
N PHE A 169 3.04 13.36 -1.41
CA PHE A 169 2.62 13.21 -2.79
C PHE A 169 1.82 14.42 -3.31
N PHE A 170 0.86 14.93 -2.54
CA PHE A 170 0.08 16.09 -2.98
C PHE A 170 0.92 17.37 -3.07
N ILE A 171 1.84 17.60 -2.13
CA ILE A 171 2.76 18.75 -2.16
C ILE A 171 3.63 18.69 -3.43
N GLU A 172 4.23 17.53 -3.71
CA GLU A 172 5.07 17.30 -4.88
C GLU A 172 4.30 17.50 -6.18
N LYS A 173 3.07 16.98 -6.25
CA LYS A 173 2.22 17.03 -7.45
C LYS A 173 1.66 18.41 -7.75
N PHE A 174 1.16 19.13 -6.74
CA PHE A 174 0.34 20.31 -6.94
C PHE A 174 1.03 21.63 -6.55
N LYS A 175 2.17 21.58 -5.83
CA LYS A 175 2.99 22.72 -5.36
C LYS A 175 2.30 23.73 -4.43
N ARG A 176 1.00 23.99 -4.61
CA ARG A 176 0.16 24.89 -3.81
C ARG A 176 -1.12 24.15 -3.43
N ILE A 177 -1.11 23.59 -2.24
CA ILE A 177 -2.27 23.01 -1.57
C ILE A 177 -2.31 23.57 -0.16
N THR A 178 -3.51 23.70 0.39
CA THR A 178 -3.68 24.05 1.80
C THR A 178 -4.18 22.81 2.54
N TYR A 179 -3.67 22.58 3.74
CA TYR A 179 -3.99 21.39 4.50
C TYR A 179 -3.78 21.66 5.99
N LYS A 180 -4.41 20.82 6.83
CA LYS A 180 -4.27 20.85 8.28
C LYS A 180 -3.92 19.47 8.80
N ILE A 181 -2.98 19.41 9.74
CA ILE A 181 -2.53 18.18 10.37
C ILE A 181 -2.74 18.29 11.88
N GLU A 182 -3.45 17.32 12.44
CA GLU A 182 -3.66 17.18 13.88
C GLU A 182 -3.24 15.78 14.31
N LYS A 183 -2.34 15.70 15.30
CA LYS A 183 -1.83 14.42 15.83
C LYS A 183 -1.36 13.44 14.74
N GLY A 184 -0.66 13.93 13.71
CA GLY A 184 -0.18 13.10 12.60
C GLY A 184 -1.25 12.70 11.58
N TYR A 185 -2.48 13.22 11.67
CA TYR A 185 -3.55 12.95 10.72
C TYR A 185 -3.91 14.19 9.92
N ILE A 186 -4.17 14.02 8.63
CA ILE A 186 -4.72 15.08 7.78
C ILE A 186 -6.19 15.25 8.15
N THR A 187 -6.55 16.43 8.67
CA THR A 187 -7.93 16.75 9.08
C THR A 187 -8.65 17.66 8.09
N GLU A 188 -7.89 18.44 7.30
CA GLU A 188 -8.41 19.31 6.26
C GLU A 188 -7.50 19.23 5.02
N LEU A 189 -8.11 19.13 3.84
CA LEU A 189 -7.44 19.27 2.54
C LEU A 189 -8.21 20.28 1.69
N ASP A 190 -7.48 21.22 1.10
CA ASP A 190 -8.03 22.24 0.23
C ASP A 190 -7.23 22.31 -1.07
N PHE A 191 -7.95 21.96 -2.13
CA PHE A 191 -7.51 21.87 -3.50
C PHE A 191 -8.03 23.02 -4.37
N SER A 192 -8.68 24.02 -3.78
CA SER A 192 -9.31 25.14 -4.51
C SER A 192 -8.29 26.07 -5.18
N CYS A 193 -7.06 26.14 -4.65
CA CYS A 193 -6.01 27.03 -5.12
C CYS A 193 -5.05 26.41 -6.16
N ILE A 194 -5.24 25.15 -6.58
CA ILE A 194 -4.29 24.47 -7.47
C ILE A 194 -4.28 25.07 -8.90
N GLY A 195 -5.38 25.71 -9.32
CA GLY A 195 -5.63 26.11 -10.71
C GLY A 195 -5.08 27.48 -11.16
N HIS A 196 -4.38 28.25 -10.32
CA HIS A 196 -4.10 29.67 -10.62
C HIS A 196 -2.93 29.95 -11.60
N ASN A 197 -2.39 28.94 -12.27
CA ASN A 197 -1.44 29.18 -13.37
C ASN A 197 -2.19 29.35 -14.70
N ILE A 198 -1.79 30.39 -15.47
CA ILE A 198 -2.37 30.89 -16.73
C ILE A 198 -2.71 29.79 -17.77
N PHE A 199 -2.13 28.59 -17.64
CA PHE A 199 -2.29 27.49 -18.58
C PHE A 199 -3.23 26.34 -18.15
N ASN A 200 -3.82 26.35 -16.94
CA ASN A 200 -4.92 25.42 -16.57
C ASN A 200 -4.55 23.90 -16.47
N TRP A 201 -3.28 23.54 -16.17
CA TRP A 201 -2.80 22.15 -16.27
C TRP A 201 -3.09 21.23 -15.06
N ASN A 202 -3.53 21.75 -13.90
CA ASN A 202 -3.58 20.94 -12.66
C ASN A 202 -4.98 20.85 -12.05
N VAL A 203 -5.98 20.51 -12.86
CA VAL A 203 -7.34 20.30 -12.34
C VAL A 203 -7.52 18.84 -11.91
N ILE A 204 -7.92 18.61 -10.66
CA ILE A 204 -8.29 17.28 -10.18
C ILE A 204 -9.56 16.83 -10.94
N LYS A 205 -9.43 15.76 -11.73
CA LYS A 205 -10.54 15.21 -12.53
C LYS A 205 -11.27 14.09 -11.80
N GLU A 206 -10.53 13.35 -10.98
CA GLU A 206 -10.97 12.20 -10.21
C GLU A 206 -10.27 12.25 -8.85
N VAL A 207 -11.03 11.93 -7.80
CA VAL A 207 -10.49 11.82 -6.44
C VAL A 207 -9.75 10.49 -6.36
N PRO A 208 -8.45 10.45 -5.99
CA PRO A 208 -7.73 9.20 -5.89
C PRO A 208 -8.31 8.28 -4.80
N ASP A 209 -8.41 6.98 -5.07
CA ASP A 209 -8.97 5.99 -4.13
C ASP A 209 -8.28 6.00 -2.76
N PHE A 210 -6.99 6.33 -2.71
CA PHE A 210 -6.23 6.42 -1.46
C PHE A 210 -6.68 7.54 -0.52
N ILE A 211 -7.54 8.47 -0.96
CA ILE A 211 -8.24 9.40 -0.05
C ILE A 211 -9.05 8.62 1.00
N GLY A 212 -9.49 7.39 0.70
CA GLY A 212 -10.15 6.51 1.66
C GLY A 212 -9.31 6.15 2.89
N PHE A 213 -7.98 6.34 2.86
CA PHE A 213 -7.13 6.19 4.04
C PHE A 213 -7.20 7.39 5.00
N LEU A 214 -7.74 8.54 4.57
CA LEU A 214 -7.82 9.76 5.39
C LEU A 214 -9.08 9.75 6.27
N ASN A 215 -9.17 8.78 7.17
CA ASN A 215 -10.33 8.57 8.06
C ASN A 215 -10.56 9.69 9.10
N HIS A 216 -9.61 10.59 9.30
CA HIS A 216 -9.74 11.79 10.15
C HIS A 216 -10.05 13.07 9.34
N LEU A 217 -10.21 12.95 8.01
CA LEU A 217 -10.52 14.07 7.14
C LEU A 217 -11.94 14.57 7.41
N SER A 218 -12.03 15.76 8.01
CA SER A 218 -13.29 16.43 8.33
C SER A 218 -13.71 17.44 7.26
N LYS A 219 -12.74 17.94 6.48
CA LYS A 219 -12.96 18.93 5.43
C LYS A 219 -12.15 18.60 4.19
N LEU A 220 -12.83 18.52 3.05
CA LEU A 220 -12.22 18.34 1.73
C LEU A 220 -12.79 19.39 0.78
N ASP A 221 -12.02 20.44 0.51
CA ASP A 221 -12.40 21.49 -0.44
C ASP A 221 -11.89 21.15 -1.83
N LEU A 222 -12.82 20.88 -2.74
CA LEU A 222 -12.57 20.57 -4.15
C LEU A 222 -13.13 21.67 -5.06
N LYS A 223 -13.54 22.82 -4.51
CA LYS A 223 -14.10 23.94 -5.28
C LYS A 223 -13.13 24.30 -6.40
N ILE A 224 -13.65 24.73 -7.55
CA ILE A 224 -12.84 25.10 -8.74
C ILE A 224 -12.20 23.88 -9.46
N ASN A 225 -12.40 22.64 -9.00
CA ASN A 225 -11.98 21.45 -9.74
C ASN A 225 -13.05 20.95 -10.74
N LYS A 226 -12.61 20.28 -11.80
CA LYS A 226 -13.46 19.65 -12.84
C LYS A 226 -13.70 18.19 -12.51
N ILE A 227 -14.23 17.93 -11.32
CA ILE A 227 -14.53 16.57 -10.88
C ILE A 227 -15.67 16.03 -11.73
N LYS A 228 -15.40 14.95 -12.45
CA LYS A 228 -16.41 14.27 -13.30
C LYS A 228 -17.01 13.04 -12.61
N LYS A 229 -16.37 12.55 -11.55
CA LYS A 229 -16.76 11.34 -10.83
C LYS A 229 -16.26 11.44 -9.38
N VAL A 230 -17.15 11.09 -8.45
CA VAL A 230 -16.88 10.90 -7.01
C VAL A 230 -17.03 9.42 -6.71
#